data_AF-A0A925BUW8-F1
#
_entry.id   AF-A0A925BUW8-F1
#
_cell.length_a   1.000
_cell.length_b   1.000
_cell.length_c   1.000
_cell.angle_alpha   90.00
_cell.angle_beta   90.00
_cell.angle_gamma   90.00
#
_symmetry.space_group_name_H-M   'P 1'
#
loop_
_entity.id
_entity.type
_entity.pdbx_description
1 polymer ?
#
loop_
_entity_poly.entity_id
_entity_poly.type
_entity_poly.pdbx_seq_one_letter_code
_entity_poly.pdbx_strand_id
1 'polypeptide(L)'
;MKKQLLKFSLLFFGASALLLSSCKKDKDEENEEEVITTMQLTLVPQGGGTTVTYKFDDPDGPGGGAPTQDQIILAPNKTYSVSLLLLNKTVTPAEDISTEVAAEGQAHRFYYEPSAGSNIVVSGLNVDGSGIALGLISSWTTTTAATGTIKITLRHYPGNPPNKAAADAVNSSKSSTDIEVDFNTSIQ
;
A
#
# COMPACT_ATOMS: atom_id res chain seq x y z
N MET A 1 -33.88 -37.66 66.37
CA MET A 1 -33.19 -36.36 66.39
C MET A 1 -31.78 -36.55 65.88
N LYS A 2 -31.40 -35.77 64.87
CA LYS A 2 -30.17 -35.86 64.07
C LYS A 2 -28.92 -35.74 64.94
N LYS A 3 -27.87 -36.51 64.65
CA LYS A 3 -26.48 -36.03 64.70
C LYS A 3 -25.62 -36.88 63.76
N GLN A 4 -25.00 -36.17 62.82
CA GLN A 4 -24.35 -36.67 61.60
C GLN A 4 -23.03 -37.39 61.91
N LEU A 5 -22.80 -38.47 61.17
CA LEU A 5 -21.48 -39.01 60.84
C LEU A 5 -20.96 -38.29 59.60
N LEU A 6 -19.65 -38.00 59.53
CA LEU A 6 -18.79 -38.19 58.33
C LEU A 6 -17.36 -37.74 58.68
N LYS A 7 -16.43 -38.69 58.88
CA LYS A 7 -15.44 -39.25 57.91
C LYS A 7 -14.25 -38.32 57.62
N PHE A 8 -13.09 -38.83 58.04
CA PHE A 8 -11.75 -38.35 57.75
C PHE A 8 -11.32 -38.82 56.36
N SER A 9 -10.78 -37.93 55.51
CA SER A 9 -9.78 -38.30 54.50
C SER A 9 -9.05 -37.10 53.91
N LEU A 10 -7.74 -37.26 53.96
CA LEU A 10 -6.64 -36.56 53.32
C LEU A 10 -6.76 -36.61 51.79
N LEU A 11 -6.43 -35.54 51.04
CA LEU A 11 -5.45 -35.56 49.93
C LEU A 11 -5.42 -34.28 49.06
N PHE A 12 -4.17 -33.96 48.68
CA PHE A 12 -3.70 -33.38 47.41
C PHE A 12 -3.82 -31.87 47.13
N PHE A 13 -2.67 -31.22 47.30
CA PHE A 13 -2.29 -29.92 46.73
C PHE A 13 -2.10 -30.10 45.21
N GLY A 14 -3.13 -29.80 44.42
CA GLY A 14 -3.06 -29.76 42.97
C GLY A 14 -2.77 -28.35 42.49
N ALA A 15 -1.51 -28.08 42.10
CA ALA A 15 -1.15 -26.89 41.35
C ALA A 15 -1.87 -26.94 39.99
N SER A 16 -2.95 -26.17 39.84
CA SER A 16 -3.55 -25.92 38.53
C SER A 16 -2.58 -25.06 37.73
N ALA A 17 -1.85 -25.71 36.84
CA ALA A 17 -1.11 -25.03 35.78
C ALA A 17 -2.11 -24.17 35.01
N LEU A 18 -1.91 -22.85 35.08
CA LEU A 18 -2.48 -21.91 34.13
C LEU A 18 -1.96 -22.30 32.76
N LEU A 19 -2.75 -23.07 32.01
CA LEU A 19 -2.57 -23.22 30.59
C LEU A 19 -2.89 -21.84 29.98
N LEU A 20 -1.86 -21.01 29.89
CA LEU A 20 -1.84 -19.90 28.94
C LEU A 20 -1.94 -20.54 27.56
N SER A 21 -3.17 -20.74 27.09
CA SER A 21 -3.47 -20.94 25.70
C SER A 21 -3.06 -19.66 24.99
N SER A 22 -1.77 -19.56 24.65
CA SER A 22 -1.32 -18.72 23.56
C SER A 22 -2.09 -19.24 22.35
N CYS A 23 -3.16 -18.54 22.00
CA CYS A 23 -3.70 -18.61 20.66
C CYS A 23 -2.54 -18.20 19.76
N LYS A 24 -1.82 -19.20 19.25
CA LYS A 24 -1.16 -19.07 17.96
C LYS A 24 -2.31 -18.65 17.05
N LYS A 25 -2.28 -17.40 16.58
CA LYS A 25 -3.09 -17.03 15.43
C LYS A 25 -2.71 -18.06 14.36
N ASP A 26 -3.65 -18.93 14.03
CA ASP A 26 -3.56 -19.71 12.81
C ASP A 26 -3.44 -18.66 11.70
N LYS A 27 -2.21 -18.52 11.23
CA LYS A 27 -1.86 -17.59 10.17
C LYS A 27 -2.22 -18.26 8.86
N ASP A 28 -3.52 -18.35 8.60
CA ASP A 28 -3.97 -18.20 7.23
C ASP A 28 -3.70 -16.72 6.91
N GLU A 29 -2.50 -16.40 6.43
CA GLU A 29 -2.19 -15.09 5.83
C GLU A 29 -3.00 -15.02 4.53
N GLU A 30 -4.30 -14.79 4.69
CA GLU A 30 -5.13 -14.21 3.65
C GLU A 30 -4.49 -12.88 3.30
N ASN A 31 -4.34 -12.58 2.01
CA ASN A 31 -3.76 -11.34 1.51
C ASN A 31 -4.67 -10.19 2.01
N GLU A 32 -4.38 -9.61 3.18
CA GLU A 32 -5.21 -8.59 3.84
C GLU A 32 -5.07 -7.24 3.11
N GLU A 33 -6.04 -6.33 3.30
CA GLU A 33 -5.93 -4.97 2.77
C GLU A 33 -4.89 -4.15 3.53
N GLU A 34 -4.16 -3.32 2.79
CA GLU A 34 -3.02 -2.57 3.31
C GLU A 34 -3.45 -1.25 3.97
N VAL A 35 -2.97 -0.98 5.19
CA VAL A 35 -3.18 0.32 5.84
C VAL A 35 -2.13 1.32 5.36
N ILE A 36 -2.47 2.16 4.38
CA ILE A 36 -1.55 3.13 3.78
C ILE A 36 -1.93 4.55 4.16
N THR A 37 -1.00 5.25 4.80
CA THR A 37 -1.15 6.66 5.25
C THR A 37 -0.32 7.64 4.43
N THR A 38 0.66 7.15 3.68
CA THR A 38 1.56 8.01 2.92
C THR A 38 1.81 7.39 1.58
N MET A 39 1.74 8.21 0.53
CA MET A 39 2.26 7.90 -0.80
C MET A 39 3.32 8.94 -1.15
N GLN A 40 4.55 8.51 -1.33
CA GLN A 40 5.67 9.38 -1.71
C GLN A 40 6.22 8.95 -3.06
N LEU A 41 6.32 9.91 -3.98
CA LEU A 41 6.93 9.78 -5.29
C LEU A 41 8.32 10.39 -5.27
N THR A 42 9.33 9.67 -5.74
CA THR A 42 10.65 10.22 -6.02
C THR A 42 10.91 10.15 -7.52
N LEU A 43 11.18 11.30 -8.14
CA LEU A 43 11.40 11.43 -9.57
C LEU A 43 12.83 11.91 -9.84
N VAL A 44 13.60 11.05 -10.50
CA VAL A 44 14.99 11.30 -10.88
C VAL A 44 15.04 11.64 -12.37
N PRO A 45 15.43 12.88 -12.76
CA PRO A 45 15.51 13.24 -14.18
C PRO A 45 16.62 12.46 -14.88
N GLN A 46 16.27 11.79 -15.97
CA GLN A 46 17.24 11.12 -16.84
C GLN A 46 18.11 12.15 -17.55
N GLY A 47 19.40 11.84 -17.69
CA GLY A 47 20.39 12.79 -18.21
C GLY A 47 20.85 13.84 -17.19
N GLY A 48 20.48 13.70 -15.92
CA GLY A 48 20.90 14.57 -14.82
C GLY A 48 19.91 15.70 -14.51
N GLY A 49 20.14 16.34 -13.36
CA GLY A 49 19.26 17.36 -12.78
C GLY A 49 18.97 17.07 -11.31
N THR A 50 18.10 17.88 -10.72
CA THR A 50 17.70 17.72 -9.31
C THR A 50 16.62 16.65 -9.19
N THR A 51 16.86 15.65 -8.36
CA THR A 51 15.81 14.72 -7.91
C THR A 51 14.76 15.48 -7.11
N VAL A 52 13.50 15.26 -7.43
CA VAL A 52 12.37 15.86 -6.73
C VAL A 52 11.52 14.79 -6.07
N THR A 53 10.90 15.13 -4.95
CA THR A 53 10.03 14.24 -4.18
C THR A 53 8.72 14.95 -3.91
N TYR A 54 7.61 14.23 -4.07
CA TYR A 54 6.25 14.71 -3.80
C TYR A 54 5.50 13.70 -2.97
N LYS A 55 4.60 14.16 -2.11
CA LYS A 55 3.95 13.31 -1.12
C LYS A 55 2.49 13.67 -0.90
N PHE A 56 1.70 12.61 -0.70
CA PHE A 56 0.44 12.63 0.02
C PHE A 56 0.68 12.08 1.43
N ASP A 57 0.15 12.75 2.45
CA ASP A 57 0.32 12.38 3.86
C ASP A 57 -0.97 12.52 4.65
N ASP A 58 -1.42 11.41 5.21
CA ASP A 58 -2.60 11.27 6.07
C ASP A 58 -2.21 10.44 7.32
N PRO A 59 -1.40 10.99 8.24
CA PRO A 59 -0.72 10.19 9.26
C PRO A 59 -1.64 9.55 10.30
N ASP A 60 -2.86 10.07 10.48
CA ASP A 60 -3.92 9.50 11.33
C ASP A 60 -4.94 8.66 10.55
N GLY A 61 -4.81 8.60 9.22
CA GLY A 61 -5.57 7.76 8.33
C GLY A 61 -6.99 8.24 8.05
N PRO A 62 -7.75 7.48 7.22
CA PRO A 62 -9.07 7.89 6.77
C PRO A 62 -10.03 8.19 7.93
N GLY A 63 -10.68 9.35 7.87
CA GLY A 63 -11.63 9.82 8.88
C GLY A 63 -11.00 10.63 10.03
N GLY A 64 -9.68 10.78 10.04
CA GLY A 64 -8.95 11.69 10.91
C GLY A 64 -8.93 13.14 10.39
N GLY A 65 -7.77 13.78 10.50
CA GLY A 65 -7.49 15.10 9.93
C GLY A 65 -7.59 15.12 8.41
N ALA A 66 -7.60 16.31 7.82
CA ALA A 66 -7.47 16.43 6.38
C ALA A 66 -6.04 16.06 5.96
N PRO A 67 -5.86 15.25 4.90
CA PRO A 67 -4.53 14.93 4.43
C PRO A 67 -3.83 16.15 3.85
N THR A 68 -2.51 16.11 3.80
CA THR A 68 -1.69 17.05 3.05
C THR A 68 -1.23 16.41 1.74
N GLN A 69 -1.14 17.21 0.69
CA GLN A 69 -0.75 16.71 -0.62
C GLN A 69 0.04 17.78 -1.38
N ASP A 70 1.19 17.39 -1.91
CA ASP A 70 2.01 18.24 -2.76
C ASP A 70 1.40 18.42 -4.16
N GLN A 71 1.75 19.52 -4.82
CA GLN A 71 1.61 19.64 -6.27
C GLN A 71 2.89 19.13 -6.94
N ILE A 72 2.75 18.22 -7.90
CA ILE A 72 3.87 17.73 -8.71
C ILE A 72 4.28 18.81 -9.71
N ILE A 73 5.55 19.20 -9.71
CA ILE A 73 6.08 20.24 -10.61
C ILE A 73 7.27 19.68 -11.40
N LEU A 74 7.10 19.47 -12.70
CA LEU A 74 8.13 18.84 -13.55
C LEU A 74 8.60 19.79 -14.64
N ALA A 75 9.84 19.59 -15.08
CA ALA A 75 10.38 20.33 -16.22
C ALA A 75 9.75 19.81 -17.52
N PRO A 76 9.55 20.66 -18.55
CA PRO A 76 9.13 20.22 -19.87
C PRO A 76 10.21 19.40 -20.57
N ASN A 77 9.79 18.55 -21.52
CA ASN A 77 10.66 17.73 -22.37
C ASN A 77 11.68 16.90 -21.56
N LYS A 78 11.21 16.25 -20.49
CA LYS A 78 12.05 15.49 -19.57
C LYS A 78 11.48 14.11 -19.33
N THR A 79 12.35 13.12 -19.24
CA THR A 79 12.01 11.78 -18.75
C THR A 79 12.53 11.62 -17.34
N TYR A 80 11.68 11.11 -16.45
CA TYR A 80 12.00 10.83 -15.06
C TYR A 80 11.90 9.34 -14.80
N SER A 81 12.89 8.79 -14.11
CA SER A 81 12.74 7.50 -13.42
C SER A 81 12.02 7.75 -12.10
N VAL A 82 10.89 7.07 -11.89
CA VAL A 82 9.99 7.31 -10.76
C VAL A 82 9.92 6.07 -9.87
N SER A 83 10.01 6.27 -8.56
CA SER A 83 9.79 5.22 -7.55
C SER A 83 8.76 5.67 -6.52
N LEU A 84 7.92 4.74 -6.08
CA LEU A 84 6.95 4.91 -5.01
C LEU A 84 7.47 4.37 -3.67
N LEU A 85 7.16 5.09 -2.60
CA LEU A 85 7.24 4.64 -1.21
C LEU A 85 5.87 4.79 -0.56
N LEU A 86 5.36 3.71 -0.01
CA LEU A 86 4.15 3.65 0.80
C LEU A 86 4.50 3.45 2.27
N LEU A 87 3.84 4.18 3.16
CA LEU A 87 4.05 4.03 4.61
C LEU A 87 2.74 3.89 5.38
N ASN A 88 2.79 3.12 6.46
CA ASN A 88 1.82 3.14 7.54
C ASN A 88 2.40 3.89 8.75
N LYS A 89 1.89 5.08 9.02
CA LYS A 89 2.30 5.94 10.13
C LYS A 89 1.39 5.86 11.35
N THR A 90 0.35 5.02 11.30
CA THR A 90 -0.50 4.76 12.47
C THR A 90 0.22 3.91 13.54
N VAL A 91 1.31 3.25 13.14
CA VAL A 91 2.17 2.43 13.99
C VAL A 91 3.53 3.09 14.22
N THR A 92 4.23 2.68 15.29
CA THR A 92 5.56 3.21 15.64
C THR A 92 6.54 2.07 15.90
N PRO A 93 7.67 1.99 15.16
CA PRO A 93 8.06 2.87 14.04
C PRO A 93 7.07 2.77 12.86
N ALA A 94 7.04 3.82 12.02
CA ALA A 94 6.25 3.77 10.78
C ALA A 94 6.74 2.60 9.91
N GLU A 95 5.81 1.87 9.33
CA GLU A 95 6.06 0.67 8.55
C GLU A 95 6.15 0.99 7.06
N ASP A 96 7.04 0.30 6.34
CA ASP A 96 7.21 0.42 4.89
C ASP A 96 6.39 -0.64 4.17
N ILE A 97 5.20 -0.22 3.75
CA ILE A 97 4.21 -1.05 3.05
C ILE A 97 4.67 -1.37 1.62
N SER A 98 5.65 -0.64 1.07
CA SER A 98 6.19 -0.94 -0.26
C SER A 98 6.88 -2.30 -0.30
N THR A 99 7.41 -2.76 0.84
CA THR A 99 8.07 -4.06 0.97
C THR A 99 7.08 -5.21 0.87
N GLU A 100 5.91 -5.07 1.50
CA GLU A 100 4.81 -6.03 1.42
C GLU A 100 4.21 -6.06 0.01
N VAL A 101 3.84 -4.89 -0.54
CA VAL A 101 3.35 -4.77 -1.93
C VAL A 101 4.32 -5.37 -2.95
N ALA A 102 5.63 -5.27 -2.73
CA ALA A 102 6.63 -5.90 -3.60
C ALA A 102 6.68 -7.43 -3.44
N ALA A 103 6.64 -7.92 -2.19
CA ALA A 103 6.62 -9.36 -1.90
C ALA A 103 5.35 -10.02 -2.44
N GLU A 104 4.22 -9.32 -2.33
CA GLU A 104 2.90 -9.73 -2.77
C GLU A 104 2.57 -9.19 -4.17
N GLY A 105 3.58 -9.01 -5.02
CA GLY A 105 3.41 -8.34 -6.31
C GLY A 105 2.34 -8.96 -7.22
N GLN A 106 1.99 -10.24 -7.05
CA GLN A 106 0.91 -10.90 -7.80
C GLN A 106 -0.50 -10.52 -7.33
N ALA A 107 -0.64 -10.03 -6.09
CA ALA A 107 -1.89 -9.53 -5.52
C ALA A 107 -2.05 -8.02 -5.69
N HIS A 108 -0.99 -7.29 -6.06
CA HIS A 108 -1.02 -5.82 -6.12
C HIS A 108 -0.77 -5.27 -7.52
N ARG A 109 -1.35 -4.11 -7.83
CA ARG A 109 -1.04 -3.36 -9.05
C ARG A 109 -1.35 -1.87 -8.90
N PHE A 110 -0.37 -1.05 -9.27
CA PHE A 110 -0.57 0.38 -9.50
C PHE A 110 -1.14 0.67 -10.89
N TYR A 111 -2.07 1.60 -10.91
CA TYR A 111 -2.61 2.24 -12.11
C TYR A 111 -2.27 3.73 -12.06
N TYR A 112 -1.88 4.26 -13.22
CA TYR A 112 -1.51 5.67 -13.38
C TYR A 112 -2.38 6.27 -14.47
N GLU A 113 -3.19 7.27 -14.12
CA GLU A 113 -4.18 7.88 -14.99
C GLU A 113 -3.92 9.40 -15.07
N PRO A 114 -2.93 9.85 -15.87
CA PRO A 114 -2.74 11.27 -16.14
C PRO A 114 -3.97 11.84 -16.84
N SER A 115 -4.42 13.02 -16.41
CA SER A 115 -5.56 13.70 -17.01
C SER A 115 -5.26 14.06 -18.47
N ALA A 116 -6.32 14.14 -19.29
CA ALA A 116 -6.18 14.66 -20.66
C ALA A 116 -5.54 16.06 -20.61
N GLY A 117 -4.51 16.28 -21.44
CA GLY A 117 -3.80 17.56 -21.49
C GLY A 117 -2.77 17.79 -20.37
N SER A 118 -2.58 16.87 -19.43
CA SER A 118 -1.50 16.95 -18.43
C SER A 118 -0.10 16.92 -19.05
N ASN A 119 0.03 16.48 -20.30
CA ASN A 119 1.29 16.32 -21.03
C ASN A 119 2.30 15.39 -20.34
N ILE A 120 1.80 14.47 -19.50
CA ILE A 120 2.56 13.38 -18.86
C ILE A 120 2.20 12.06 -19.53
N VAL A 121 3.22 11.29 -19.90
CA VAL A 121 3.09 9.90 -20.35
C VAL A 121 3.78 8.99 -19.36
N VAL A 122 3.04 8.07 -18.76
CA VAL A 122 3.58 7.03 -17.86
C VAL A 122 3.84 5.75 -18.64
N SER A 123 5.00 5.15 -18.39
CA SER A 123 5.47 3.94 -19.07
C SER A 123 6.44 3.16 -18.19
N GLY A 124 6.99 2.04 -18.69
CA GLY A 124 8.11 1.35 -18.04
C GLY A 124 7.81 0.85 -16.62
N LEU A 125 6.57 0.43 -16.36
CA LEU A 125 6.20 -0.14 -15.07
C LEU A 125 7.02 -1.40 -14.79
N ASN A 126 7.56 -1.55 -13.59
CA ASN A 126 8.10 -2.85 -13.17
C ASN A 126 6.98 -3.89 -13.09
N VAL A 127 7.35 -5.15 -13.29
CA VAL A 127 6.43 -6.29 -13.29
C VAL A 127 6.64 -7.15 -12.05
N ASP A 128 5.63 -7.93 -11.70
CA ASP A 128 5.68 -8.98 -10.71
C ASP A 128 6.37 -10.26 -11.25
N GLY A 129 6.41 -11.31 -10.42
CA GLY A 129 6.98 -12.61 -10.79
C GLY A 129 6.26 -13.34 -11.93
N SER A 130 5.06 -12.91 -12.31
CA SER A 130 4.28 -13.43 -13.44
C SER A 130 4.41 -12.57 -14.71
N GLY A 131 5.21 -11.51 -14.67
CA GLY A 131 5.37 -10.57 -15.79
C GLY A 131 4.19 -9.61 -15.97
N ILE A 132 3.30 -9.50 -14.98
CA ILE A 132 2.18 -8.54 -14.98
C ILE A 132 2.64 -7.27 -14.27
N ALA A 133 2.20 -6.10 -14.74
CA ALA A 133 2.57 -4.83 -14.12
C ALA A 133 2.26 -4.81 -12.60
N LEU A 134 3.25 -4.37 -11.83
CA LEU A 134 3.13 -4.00 -10.42
C LEU A 134 3.18 -2.49 -10.28
N GLY A 135 4.19 -1.84 -10.86
CA GLY A 135 4.23 -0.37 -10.98
C GLY A 135 4.71 0.41 -9.76
N LEU A 136 5.46 -0.20 -8.84
CA LEU A 136 6.23 0.54 -7.81
C LEU A 136 7.33 1.42 -8.42
N ILE A 137 7.81 1.05 -9.60
CA ILE A 137 8.77 1.80 -10.41
C ILE A 137 8.14 2.09 -11.76
N SER A 138 8.34 3.30 -12.28
CA SER A 138 7.83 3.73 -13.58
C SER A 138 8.75 4.75 -14.26
N SER A 139 8.44 5.09 -15.50
CA SER A 139 9.08 6.15 -16.28
C SER A 139 8.03 7.17 -16.72
N TRP A 140 8.24 8.44 -16.35
CA TRP A 140 7.32 9.54 -16.67
C TRP A 140 7.99 10.47 -17.67
N THR A 141 7.38 10.67 -18.83
CA THR A 141 7.86 11.59 -19.86
C THR A 141 6.93 12.79 -19.96
N THR A 142 7.49 13.99 -19.80
CA THR A 142 6.80 15.27 -19.97
C THR A 142 7.05 15.84 -21.36
N THR A 143 6.10 16.64 -21.88
CA THR A 143 6.26 17.36 -23.15
C THR A 143 6.26 18.87 -22.93
N THR A 144 5.31 19.61 -23.51
CA THR A 144 5.19 21.06 -23.36
C THR A 144 4.54 21.44 -22.02
N ALA A 145 4.74 22.69 -21.61
CA ALA A 145 4.13 23.25 -20.41
C ALA A 145 2.61 23.01 -20.38
N ALA A 146 2.11 22.60 -19.22
CA ALA A 146 0.72 22.25 -19.01
C ALA A 146 0.41 22.19 -17.51
N THR A 147 -0.87 22.29 -17.19
CA THR A 147 -1.40 21.91 -15.89
C THR A 147 -2.40 20.78 -16.06
N GLY A 148 -2.53 19.93 -15.05
CA GLY A 148 -3.46 18.82 -15.08
C GLY A 148 -3.40 18.05 -13.78
N THR A 149 -3.84 16.80 -13.80
CA THR A 149 -3.68 15.90 -12.65
C THR A 149 -3.10 14.56 -13.08
N ILE A 150 -2.64 13.78 -12.11
CA ILE A 150 -2.37 12.36 -12.28
C ILE A 150 -2.95 11.61 -11.09
N LYS A 151 -3.90 10.74 -11.39
CA LYS A 151 -4.45 9.81 -10.41
C LYS A 151 -3.60 8.55 -10.33
N ILE A 152 -3.24 8.16 -9.13
CA ILE A 152 -2.44 6.97 -8.82
C ILE A 152 -3.26 6.10 -7.88
N THR A 153 -3.58 4.90 -8.31
CA THR A 153 -4.41 3.95 -7.55
C THR A 153 -3.65 2.64 -7.37
N LEU A 154 -3.49 2.21 -6.12
CA LEU A 154 -3.09 0.85 -5.80
C LEU A 154 -4.33 -0.02 -5.69
N ARG A 155 -4.33 -1.15 -6.40
CA ARG A 155 -5.39 -2.15 -6.36
C ARG A 155 -4.86 -3.46 -5.78
N HIS A 156 -5.68 -4.07 -4.94
CA HIS A 156 -5.42 -5.34 -4.24
C HIS A 156 -6.36 -6.44 -4.73
N TYR A 157 -5.84 -7.63 -4.98
CA TYR A 157 -6.55 -8.79 -5.51
C TYR A 157 -6.60 -9.89 -4.43
N PRO A 158 -7.67 -9.97 -3.61
CA PRO A 158 -7.69 -10.77 -2.38
C PRO A 158 -7.85 -12.28 -2.60
N GLY A 159 -7.83 -12.75 -3.86
CA GLY A 159 -7.93 -14.18 -4.16
C GLY A 159 -6.75 -14.96 -3.60
N ASN A 160 -6.98 -16.21 -3.20
CA ASN A 160 -5.91 -17.15 -2.83
C ASN A 160 -5.99 -18.42 -3.70
N PRO A 161 -5.13 -18.57 -4.74
CA PRO A 161 -4.09 -17.62 -5.16
C PRO A 161 -4.68 -16.35 -5.80
N PRO A 162 -3.91 -15.24 -5.85
CA PRO A 162 -4.36 -14.01 -6.50
C PRO A 162 -4.71 -14.23 -7.97
N ASN A 163 -5.76 -13.58 -8.45
CA ASN A 163 -6.31 -13.77 -9.81
C ASN A 163 -6.11 -12.54 -10.72
N LYS A 164 -5.08 -11.74 -10.42
CA LYS A 164 -4.67 -10.57 -11.20
C LYS A 164 -4.30 -10.96 -12.63
N ALA A 165 -4.83 -10.23 -13.59
CA ALA A 165 -4.53 -10.38 -15.02
C ALA A 165 -4.06 -9.07 -15.65
N ALA A 166 -3.23 -9.17 -16.69
CA ALA A 166 -2.71 -8.00 -17.41
C ALA A 166 -3.82 -7.09 -17.96
N ALA A 167 -4.93 -7.69 -18.41
CA ALA A 167 -6.08 -7.00 -18.99
C ALA A 167 -7.05 -6.40 -17.95
N ASP A 168 -6.82 -6.62 -16.65
CA ASP A 168 -7.70 -6.07 -15.62
C ASP A 168 -7.59 -4.53 -15.61
N ALA A 169 -8.73 -3.88 -15.79
CA ALA A 169 -8.85 -2.43 -15.66
C ALA A 169 -8.75 -1.99 -14.18
N VAL A 170 -8.51 -0.70 -13.95
CA VAL A 170 -8.40 -0.12 -12.59
C VAL A 170 -9.62 -0.43 -11.73
N ASN A 171 -10.81 -0.50 -12.32
CA ASN A 171 -12.09 -0.78 -11.64
C ASN A 171 -12.52 -2.25 -11.74
N SER A 172 -11.58 -3.18 -11.97
CA SER A 172 -11.87 -4.62 -12.03
C SER A 172 -12.55 -5.08 -10.75
N SER A 173 -13.68 -5.79 -10.88
CA SER A 173 -14.44 -6.35 -9.75
C SER A 173 -13.70 -7.46 -8.99
N LYS A 174 -12.52 -7.87 -9.47
CA LYS A 174 -11.64 -8.82 -8.79
C LYS A 174 -10.78 -8.19 -7.70
N SER A 175 -10.79 -6.87 -7.58
CA SER A 175 -9.90 -6.12 -6.69
C SER A 175 -10.65 -5.09 -5.85
N SER A 176 -10.01 -4.62 -4.79
CA SER A 176 -10.36 -3.42 -4.02
C SER A 176 -9.24 -2.37 -4.12
N THR A 177 -9.46 -1.17 -3.59
CA THR A 177 -8.48 -0.07 -3.60
C THR A 177 -7.89 0.06 -2.20
N ASP A 178 -6.56 -0.09 -2.08
CA ASP A 178 -5.86 0.21 -0.82
C ASP A 178 -5.63 1.71 -0.67
N ILE A 179 -5.24 2.38 -1.76
CA ILE A 179 -5.04 3.83 -1.78
C ILE A 179 -5.27 4.41 -3.18
N GLU A 180 -5.89 5.58 -3.24
CA GLU A 180 -6.04 6.41 -4.44
C GLU A 180 -5.68 7.85 -4.10
N VAL A 181 -4.78 8.44 -4.89
CA VAL A 181 -4.36 9.83 -4.74
C VAL A 181 -4.42 10.54 -6.09
N ASP A 182 -5.04 11.71 -6.14
CA ASP A 182 -5.12 12.54 -7.35
C ASP A 182 -4.22 13.78 -7.20
N PHE A 183 -2.99 13.70 -7.71
CA PHE A 183 -2.01 14.78 -7.62
C PHE A 183 -2.27 15.86 -8.66
N ASN A 184 -2.35 17.12 -8.24
CA ASN A 184 -2.23 18.24 -9.16
C ASN A 184 -0.81 18.27 -9.76
N THR A 185 -0.73 18.60 -11.05
CA THR A 185 0.52 18.63 -11.83
C THR A 185 0.70 19.97 -12.54
N SER A 186 1.95 20.42 -12.60
CA SER A 186 2.40 21.54 -13.43
C SER A 186 3.68 21.16 -14.16
N ILE A 187 3.71 21.35 -15.48
CA ILE A 187 4.92 21.25 -16.30
C ILE A 187 5.37 22.68 -16.61
N GLN A 188 6.55 23.07 -16.13
CA GLN A 188 7.09 24.43 -16.25
C GLN A 188 8.62 24.49 -16.21
#